data_AF-A0A0M0K280-F1
#
_entry.id   AF-A0A0M0K280-F1
#
_cell.length_a   1.000
_cell.length_b   1.000
_cell.length_c   1.000
_cell.angle_alpha   90.00
_cell.angle_beta   90.00
_cell.angle_gamma   90.00
#
_symmetry.space_group_name_H-M   'P 1'
#
loop_
_entity.id
_entity.type
_entity.pdbx_description
1 polymer ?
#
loop_
_entity_poly.entity_id
_entity_poly.type
_entity_poly.pdbx_seq_one_letter_code
_entity_poly.pdbx_strand_id
1 'polypeptide(L)'
;MVRYLVCEWDEAELSWQRFRRDVIGATDPKAASVGSCRNVMLSMWQELGLSEAPGMPNNVVHASAGPLEGLKERAVWCGADVAADELAQQLFQAGLTRATLDMWLSDNPKVTLGGGTDKVFDLTEEMGAEAVVQLVRAQMGGAYEYAAAQAVF
;
A
#
# COMPACT_ATOMS: atom_id res chain seq x y z
N MET A 1 20.05 4.96 12.34
CA MET A 1 19.02 6.00 12.10
C MET A 1 18.33 5.65 10.80
N VAL A 2 17.00 5.54 10.80
CA VAL A 2 16.23 5.26 9.57
C VAL A 2 16.07 6.57 8.79
N ARG A 3 16.13 6.50 7.46
CA ARG A 3 15.78 7.59 6.55
C ARG A 3 14.48 7.20 5.84
N TYR A 4 13.56 8.14 5.71
CA TYR A 4 12.31 7.94 4.99
C TYR A 4 12.17 9.02 3.92
N LEU A 5 11.47 8.67 2.85
CA LEU A 5 11.09 9.56 1.76
C LEU A 5 9.59 9.37 1.54
N VAL A 6 8.88 10.47 1.29
CA VAL A 6 7.54 10.43 0.71
C VAL A 6 7.72 10.64 -0.79
N CYS A 7 7.29 9.67 -1.58
CA CYS A 7 7.42 9.70 -3.03
C CYS A 7 6.03 9.80 -3.65
N GLU A 8 5.91 10.58 -4.72
CA GLU A 8 4.72 10.70 -5.55
C GLU A 8 5.11 10.52 -7.02
N TRP A 9 4.19 9.97 -7.81
CA TRP A 9 4.36 9.76 -9.24
C TRP A 9 2.98 9.62 -9.91
N ASP A 10 2.95 9.76 -11.23
CA ASP A 10 1.75 9.47 -12.01
C ASP A 10 1.59 7.95 -12.15
N GLU A 11 0.48 7.41 -11.64
CA GLU A 11 0.18 5.98 -11.67
C GLU A 11 0.04 5.43 -13.10
N ALA A 12 -0.34 6.29 -14.07
CA ALA A 12 -0.40 5.92 -15.49
C ALA A 12 0.99 5.64 -16.09
N GLU A 13 2.02 6.31 -15.58
CA GLU A 13 3.41 6.16 -16.03
C GLU A 13 4.14 5.03 -15.27
N LEU A 14 3.79 4.85 -13.98
CA LEU A 14 4.37 3.84 -13.10
C LEU A 14 3.31 3.25 -12.16
N SER A 15 2.80 2.07 -12.50
CA SER A 15 1.89 1.34 -11.59
C SER A 15 2.60 0.93 -10.29
N TRP A 16 1.83 0.73 -9.22
CA TRP A 16 2.39 0.28 -7.93
C TRP A 16 3.16 -1.05 -8.06
N GLN A 17 2.64 -2.00 -8.85
CA GLN A 17 3.34 -3.24 -9.23
C GLN A 17 4.71 -2.96 -9.85
N ARG A 18 4.78 -2.05 -10.83
CA ARG A 18 6.05 -1.71 -11.49
C ARG A 18 6.97 -0.95 -10.54
N PHE A 19 6.46 -0.07 -9.69
CA PHE A 19 7.26 0.55 -8.64
C PHE A 19 7.91 -0.50 -7.73
N ARG A 20 7.13 -1.47 -7.23
CA ARG A 20 7.66 -2.54 -6.39
C ARG A 20 8.63 -3.46 -7.11
N ARG A 21 8.32 -3.86 -8.34
CA ARG A 21 9.14 -4.81 -9.10
C ARG A 21 10.39 -4.17 -9.71
N ASP A 22 10.24 -3.03 -10.38
CA ASP A 22 11.26 -2.43 -11.23
C ASP A 22 12.09 -1.39 -10.47
N VAL A 23 11.46 -0.62 -9.57
CA VAL A 23 12.16 0.43 -8.80
C VAL A 23 12.74 -0.17 -7.52
N ILE A 24 11.91 -0.81 -6.68
CA ILE A 24 12.37 -1.36 -5.40
C ILE A 24 13.10 -2.69 -5.61
N GLY A 25 12.49 -3.63 -6.33
CA GLY A 25 13.00 -4.98 -6.56
C GLY A 25 12.41 -6.02 -5.62
N ALA A 26 12.53 -7.28 -6.01
CA ALA A 26 12.08 -8.43 -5.21
C ALA A 26 12.67 -8.42 -3.78
N THR A 27 11.94 -9.01 -2.83
CA THR A 27 12.35 -9.09 -1.41
C THR A 27 13.70 -9.77 -1.24
N ASP A 28 13.99 -10.80 -2.04
CA ASP A 28 15.34 -11.37 -2.17
C ASP A 28 16.13 -10.51 -3.17
N PRO A 29 17.18 -9.79 -2.72
CA PRO A 29 17.99 -8.95 -3.61
C PRO A 29 18.62 -9.72 -4.78
N LYS A 30 18.82 -11.05 -4.65
CA LYS A 30 19.34 -11.90 -5.74
C LYS A 30 18.32 -12.16 -6.85
N ALA A 31 17.03 -12.08 -6.53
CA ALA A 31 15.93 -12.20 -7.48
C ALA A 31 15.41 -10.84 -7.95
N ALA A 32 15.98 -9.74 -7.45
CA ALA A 32 15.57 -8.39 -7.83
C ALA A 32 16.04 -8.03 -9.26
N SER A 33 15.16 -7.35 -10.01
CA SER A 33 15.45 -6.87 -11.36
C SER A 33 16.74 -6.04 -11.40
N VAL A 34 17.55 -6.25 -12.45
CA VAL A 34 18.79 -5.47 -12.65
C VAL A 34 18.46 -3.97 -12.67
N GLY A 35 19.18 -3.19 -11.87
CA GLY A 35 18.99 -1.75 -11.76
C GLY A 35 17.96 -1.30 -10.71
N SER A 36 17.19 -2.22 -10.12
CA SER A 36 16.31 -1.89 -8.98
C SER A 36 17.14 -1.56 -7.74
N CYS A 37 16.56 -0.84 -6.77
CA CYS A 37 17.25 -0.44 -5.53
C CYS A 37 17.88 -1.64 -4.82
N ARG A 38 17.13 -2.72 -4.57
CA ARG A 38 17.66 -3.91 -3.88
C ARG A 38 18.79 -4.59 -4.66
N ASN A 39 18.70 -4.64 -5.98
CA ASN A 39 19.74 -5.19 -6.83
C ASN A 39 21.01 -4.33 -6.82
N VAL A 40 20.87 -3.02 -6.98
CA VAL A 40 22.01 -2.07 -6.96
C VAL A 40 22.70 -2.10 -5.60
N MET A 41 21.93 -2.06 -4.51
CA MET A 41 22.47 -2.13 -3.15
C MET A 41 23.18 -3.47 -2.89
N LEU A 42 22.67 -4.59 -3.44
CA LEU A 42 23.38 -5.87 -3.41
C LEU A 42 24.69 -5.82 -4.21
N SER A 43 24.72 -5.14 -5.36
CA SER A 43 25.93 -5.08 -6.19
C SER A 43 27.02 -4.18 -5.61
N MET A 44 26.64 -3.15 -4.84
CA MET A 44 27.53 -2.11 -4.33
C MET A 44 27.66 -2.09 -2.81
N TRP A 45 27.20 -3.14 -2.11
CA TRP A 45 27.09 -3.15 -0.64
C TRP A 45 28.39 -2.78 0.10
N GLN A 46 29.55 -3.20 -0.44
CA GLN A 46 30.86 -2.88 0.14
C GLN A 46 31.22 -1.40 -0.02
N GLU A 47 30.95 -0.83 -1.19
CA GLU A 47 31.18 0.59 -1.48
C GLU A 47 30.27 1.49 -0.63
N LEU A 48 29.07 1.00 -0.34
CA LEU A 48 28.09 1.63 0.56
C LEU A 48 28.46 1.48 2.05
N GLY A 49 29.52 0.72 2.37
CA GLY A 49 29.96 0.49 3.74
C GLY A 49 29.04 -0.41 4.56
N LEU A 50 28.21 -1.25 3.91
CA LEU A 50 27.40 -2.24 4.60
C LEU A 50 28.30 -3.35 5.19
N SER A 51 27.94 -3.86 6.36
CA SER A 51 28.72 -4.89 7.07
C SER A 51 28.62 -6.27 6.42
N GLU A 52 27.57 -6.51 5.64
CA GLU A 52 27.30 -7.77 4.95
C GLU A 52 26.50 -7.53 3.67
N ALA A 53 26.54 -8.52 2.77
CA ALA A 53 25.76 -8.51 1.55
C ALA A 53 24.25 -8.60 1.89
N PRO A 54 23.40 -7.74 1.30
CA PRO A 54 21.95 -7.77 1.49
C PRO A 54 21.33 -9.15 1.22
N GLY A 55 20.35 -9.51 2.04
CA GLY A 55 19.59 -10.75 1.91
C GLY A 55 18.15 -10.58 2.36
N MET A 56 17.36 -11.66 2.36
CA MET A 56 15.93 -11.61 2.73
C MET A 56 15.63 -10.90 4.06
N PRO A 57 16.38 -11.13 5.16
CA PRO A 57 16.11 -10.47 6.44
C PRO A 57 16.50 -8.98 6.45
N ASN A 58 17.47 -8.59 5.62
CA ASN A 58 18.00 -7.24 5.53
C ASN A 58 18.26 -6.88 4.06
N ASN A 59 17.19 -6.44 3.40
CA ASN A 59 17.17 -6.10 1.98
C ASN A 59 17.27 -4.57 1.75
N VAL A 60 17.82 -3.84 2.71
CA VAL A 60 18.25 -2.43 2.65
C VAL A 60 17.13 -1.39 2.57
N VAL A 61 16.06 -1.65 1.80
CA VAL A 61 14.97 -0.70 1.57
C VAL A 61 13.61 -1.34 1.79
N HIS A 62 12.76 -0.60 2.51
CA HIS A 62 11.33 -0.86 2.66
C HIS A 62 10.54 0.08 1.75
N ALA A 63 9.44 -0.42 1.20
CA ALA A 63 8.46 0.37 0.48
C ALA A 63 7.07 -0.22 0.73
N SER A 64 6.09 0.65 0.95
CA SER A 64 4.70 0.25 1.22
C SER A 64 4.17 -0.68 0.14
N ALA A 65 3.49 -1.78 0.52
CA ALA A 65 3.12 -2.79 -0.46
C ALA A 65 1.90 -2.38 -1.32
N GLY A 66 1.07 -1.46 -0.80
CA GLY A 66 -0.02 -0.83 -1.54
C GLY A 66 -0.43 0.53 -0.98
N PRO A 67 -1.48 1.15 -1.55
CA PRO A 67 -1.93 2.49 -1.19
C PRO A 67 -2.36 2.64 0.28
N LEU A 68 -3.05 1.64 0.84
CA LEU A 68 -3.50 1.67 2.24
C LEU A 68 -2.33 1.57 3.23
N GLU A 69 -1.35 0.72 2.95
CA GLU A 69 -0.10 0.71 3.73
C GLU A 69 0.67 2.02 3.57
N GLY A 70 0.71 2.59 2.37
CA GLY A 70 1.32 3.89 2.13
C GLY A 70 0.71 5.00 3.00
N LEU A 71 -0.63 5.03 3.09
CA LEU A 71 -1.35 5.93 3.99
C LEU A 71 -0.98 5.70 5.46
N LYS A 72 -0.98 4.44 5.92
CA LYS A 72 -0.58 4.09 7.28
C LYS A 72 0.84 4.56 7.59
N GLU A 73 1.77 4.30 6.69
CA GLU A 73 3.18 4.61 6.87
C GLU A 73 3.44 6.11 6.84
N ARG A 74 2.78 6.87 5.96
CA ARG A 74 2.84 8.35 6.00
C ARG A 74 2.36 8.90 7.34
N ALA A 75 1.26 8.37 7.89
CA ALA A 75 0.76 8.79 9.20
C ALA A 75 1.75 8.48 10.34
N VAL A 76 2.34 7.28 10.33
CA VAL A 76 3.27 6.82 11.39
C VAL A 76 4.63 7.51 11.31
N TRP A 77 5.22 7.61 10.12
CA TRP A 77 6.61 8.05 9.96
C TRP A 77 6.75 9.55 9.66
N CYS A 78 5.74 10.14 9.01
CA CYS A 78 5.80 11.52 8.52
C CYS A 78 4.80 12.45 9.22
N GLY A 79 3.97 11.92 10.13
CA GLY A 79 2.95 12.72 10.84
C GLY A 79 1.84 13.23 9.95
N ALA A 80 1.58 12.56 8.82
CA ALA A 80 0.49 12.94 7.91
C ALA A 80 -0.87 12.81 8.63
N ASP A 81 -1.73 13.81 8.44
CA ASP A 81 -3.12 13.74 8.90
C ASP A 81 -3.91 12.84 7.95
N VAL A 82 -4.32 11.66 8.46
CA VAL A 82 -5.16 10.71 7.72
C VAL A 82 -6.45 11.37 7.24
N ALA A 83 -7.02 12.33 7.97
CA ALA A 83 -8.22 13.01 7.52
C ALA A 83 -7.96 13.92 6.32
N ALA A 84 -6.76 14.47 6.17
CA ALA A 84 -6.42 15.39 5.08
C ALA A 84 -5.76 14.68 3.88
N ASP A 85 -5.41 13.40 4.02
CA ASP A 85 -4.76 12.63 2.96
C ASP A 85 -5.70 12.38 1.77
N GLU A 86 -5.18 12.56 0.55
CA GLU A 86 -5.96 12.48 -0.69
C GLU A 86 -6.62 11.12 -0.88
N LEU A 87 -5.93 10.02 -0.54
CA LEU A 87 -6.50 8.68 -0.65
C LEU A 87 -7.65 8.52 0.35
N ALA A 88 -7.46 8.97 1.59
CA ALA A 88 -8.49 8.87 2.63
C ALA A 88 -9.75 9.66 2.24
N GLN A 89 -9.59 10.87 1.70
CA GLN A 89 -10.70 11.68 1.20
C GLN A 89 -11.50 10.97 0.10
N GLN A 90 -10.81 10.33 -0.84
CA GLN A 90 -11.47 9.55 -1.89
C GLN A 90 -12.18 8.30 -1.35
N LEU A 91 -11.60 7.63 -0.35
CA LEU A 91 -12.23 6.49 0.32
C LEU A 91 -13.50 6.91 1.07
N PHE A 92 -13.50 8.09 1.71
CA PHE A 92 -14.70 8.63 2.35
C PHE A 92 -15.78 8.99 1.33
N GLN A 93 -15.40 9.57 0.20
CA GLN A 93 -16.33 9.80 -0.93
C GLN A 93 -16.85 8.50 -1.54
N ALA A 94 -16.10 7.41 -1.43
CA ALA A 94 -16.54 6.06 -1.80
C ALA A 94 -17.44 5.38 -0.74
N GLY A 95 -17.75 6.06 0.36
CA GLY A 95 -18.67 5.59 1.40
C GLY A 95 -17.99 4.89 2.58
N LEU A 96 -16.66 4.81 2.62
CA LEU A 96 -15.95 4.27 3.78
C LEU A 96 -16.10 5.22 4.97
N THR A 97 -16.41 4.70 6.15
CA THR A 97 -16.48 5.56 7.34
C THR A 97 -15.09 5.82 7.89
N ARG A 98 -14.92 6.95 8.60
CA ARG A 98 -13.68 7.25 9.33
C ARG A 98 -13.30 6.13 10.31
N ALA A 99 -14.27 5.62 11.07
CA ALA A 99 -14.06 4.54 12.02
C ALA A 99 -13.56 3.25 11.33
N THR A 100 -14.12 2.91 10.16
CA THR A 100 -13.66 1.76 9.38
C THR A 100 -12.23 1.95 8.87
N LEU A 101 -11.89 3.13 8.36
CA LEU A 101 -10.53 3.42 7.89
C LEU A 101 -9.53 3.36 9.04
N ASP A 102 -9.83 3.97 10.19
CA ASP A 102 -8.96 3.93 11.36
C ASP A 102 -8.70 2.49 11.83
N MET A 103 -9.72 1.63 11.82
CA MET A 103 -9.60 0.20 12.11
C MET A 103 -8.73 -0.51 11.05
N TRP A 104 -8.93 -0.23 9.76
CA TRP A 104 -8.13 -0.83 8.69
C TRP A 104 -6.64 -0.51 8.84
N LEU A 105 -6.33 0.77 9.09
CA LEU A 105 -4.96 1.24 9.24
C LEU A 105 -4.33 0.79 10.57
N SER A 106 -5.10 0.55 11.62
CA SER A 106 -4.57 0.18 12.94
C SER A 106 -4.36 -1.33 13.08
N ASP A 107 -5.34 -2.12 12.67
CA ASP A 107 -5.38 -3.55 13.00
C ASP A 107 -5.06 -4.45 11.80
N ASN A 108 -5.02 -3.89 10.59
CA ASN A 108 -5.01 -4.65 9.33
C ASN A 108 -5.96 -5.86 9.45
N PRO A 109 -7.28 -5.66 9.64
CA PRO A 109 -8.22 -6.74 9.91
C PRO A 109 -8.43 -7.60 8.65
N LYS A 110 -8.92 -8.83 8.84
CA LYS A 110 -9.47 -9.60 7.73
C LYS A 110 -10.83 -9.03 7.35
N VAL A 111 -11.02 -8.71 6.08
CA VAL A 111 -12.26 -8.14 5.54
C VAL A 111 -12.67 -8.89 4.29
N THR A 112 -13.95 -8.80 3.92
CA THR A 112 -14.42 -9.24 2.61
C THR A 112 -14.48 -8.02 1.69
N LEU A 113 -13.69 -8.04 0.63
CA LEU A 113 -13.57 -6.94 -0.33
C LEU A 113 -13.24 -7.51 -1.72
N GLY A 114 -13.92 -7.07 -2.76
CA GLY A 114 -13.64 -7.54 -4.13
C GLY A 114 -13.96 -9.03 -4.39
N GLY A 115 -14.80 -9.64 -3.58
CA GLY A 115 -15.09 -11.09 -3.65
C GLY A 115 -14.04 -11.98 -2.97
N GLY A 116 -12.98 -11.40 -2.40
CA GLY A 116 -11.99 -12.12 -1.59
C GLY A 116 -12.15 -11.81 -0.09
N THR A 117 -11.65 -12.70 0.76
CA THR A 117 -11.56 -12.48 2.21
C THR A 117 -10.13 -12.71 2.68
N ASP A 118 -9.43 -11.64 3.04
CA ASP A 118 -8.14 -11.68 3.70
C ASP A 118 -7.86 -10.36 4.43
N LYS A 119 -6.65 -10.20 4.95
CA LYS A 119 -6.13 -8.94 5.50
C LYS A 119 -6.28 -7.82 4.47
N VAL A 120 -6.76 -6.66 4.91
CA VAL A 120 -7.08 -5.56 3.99
C VAL A 120 -5.85 -5.04 3.23
N PHE A 121 -4.67 -5.07 3.84
CA PHE A 121 -3.43 -4.73 3.14
C PHE A 121 -3.08 -5.77 2.06
N ASP A 122 -3.22 -7.06 2.37
CA ASP A 122 -2.95 -8.14 1.42
C ASP A 122 -3.95 -8.10 0.23
N LEU A 123 -5.23 -7.81 0.50
CA LEU A 123 -6.26 -7.64 -0.55
C LEU A 123 -6.01 -6.44 -1.46
N THR A 124 -5.23 -5.46 -1.01
CA THR A 124 -4.93 -4.22 -1.74
C THR A 124 -3.47 -4.10 -2.14
N GLU A 125 -2.70 -5.18 -1.98
CA GLU A 125 -1.27 -5.21 -2.29
C GLU A 125 -1.06 -4.99 -3.79
N GLU A 126 -0.08 -4.17 -4.12
CA GLU A 126 0.31 -3.78 -5.48
C GLU A 126 -0.81 -3.15 -6.33
N MET A 127 -1.98 -2.86 -5.74
CA MET A 127 -3.05 -2.14 -6.42
C MET A 127 -2.70 -0.66 -6.60
N GLY A 128 -3.34 -0.06 -7.59
CA GLY A 128 -3.43 1.39 -7.74
C GLY A 128 -4.32 2.06 -6.71
N ALA A 129 -4.09 3.35 -6.44
CA ALA A 129 -4.94 4.13 -5.53
C ALA A 129 -6.39 4.19 -6.04
N GLU A 130 -6.56 4.48 -7.34
CA GLU A 130 -7.87 4.50 -7.99
C GLU A 130 -8.56 3.14 -7.92
N ALA A 131 -7.82 2.05 -8.16
CA ALA A 131 -8.36 0.69 -8.09
C ALA A 131 -8.88 0.35 -6.68
N VAL A 132 -8.16 0.77 -5.62
CA VAL A 132 -8.62 0.59 -4.24
C VAL A 132 -9.88 1.42 -3.96
N VAL A 133 -9.95 2.66 -4.44
CA VAL A 133 -11.14 3.52 -4.28
C VAL A 133 -12.36 2.90 -4.96
N GLN A 134 -12.21 2.39 -6.18
CA GLN A 134 -13.30 1.74 -6.92
C GLN A 134 -13.75 0.43 -6.25
N LEU A 135 -12.80 -0.33 -5.71
CA LEU A 135 -13.08 -1.56 -4.96
C LEU A 135 -13.93 -1.27 -3.72
N VAL A 136 -13.57 -0.24 -2.96
CA VAL A 136 -14.34 0.22 -1.79
C VAL A 136 -15.69 0.75 -2.21
N ARG A 137 -15.76 1.58 -3.27
CA ARG A 137 -17.02 2.12 -3.79
C ARG A 137 -18.00 1.02 -4.18
N ALA A 138 -17.53 -0.02 -4.87
CA ALA A 138 -18.36 -1.15 -5.25
C ALA A 138 -18.90 -1.91 -4.02
N GLN A 139 -18.05 -2.13 -3.02
CA GLN A 139 -18.43 -2.81 -1.78
C GLN A 139 -19.46 -2.01 -0.97
N MET A 140 -19.27 -0.69 -0.85
CA MET A 140 -20.20 0.17 -0.11
C MET A 140 -21.50 0.39 -0.88
N GLY A 141 -21.44 0.59 -2.20
CA GLY A 141 -22.62 0.72 -3.06
C GLY A 141 -23.53 -0.51 -3.01
N GLY A 142 -22.96 -1.72 -3.05
CA GLY A 142 -23.72 -2.97 -2.90
C GLY A 142 -24.36 -3.12 -1.50
N ALA A 143 -23.70 -2.62 -0.46
CA ALA A 143 -24.26 -2.61 0.90
C ALA A 143 -25.44 -1.61 1.03
N TYR A 144 -25.36 -0.45 0.36
CA TYR A 144 -26.45 0.53 0.30
C TYR A 144 -27.67 -0.01 -0.44
N GLU A 145 -27.49 -0.67 -1.60
CA GLU A 145 -28.61 -1.27 -2.34
C GLU A 145 -29.30 -2.39 -1.54
N TYR A 146 -28.52 -3.24 -0.87
CA TYR A 146 -29.05 -4.30 -0.01
C TYR A 146 -29.81 -3.75 1.21
N ALA A 147 -29.27 -2.75 1.90
CA ALA A 147 -29.91 -2.13 3.05
C ALA A 147 -31.20 -1.37 2.66
N ALA A 148 -31.19 -0.68 1.52
CA ALA A 148 -32.38 -0.01 0.99
C ALA A 148 -33.48 -1.01 0.61
N ALA A 149 -33.12 -2.18 0.08
CA ALA A 149 -34.08 -3.25 -0.24
C ALA A 149 -34.73 -3.86 1.02
N GLN A 150 -34.03 -3.87 2.18
CA GLN A 150 -34.57 -4.39 3.43
C GLN A 150 -35.40 -3.37 4.23
N ALA A 151 -35.23 -2.06 3.98
CA ALA A 151 -35.96 -1.00 4.67
C ALA A 151 -37.37 -0.72 4.09
N VAL A 152 -37.80 -1.47 3.07
CA VAL A 152 -39.08 -1.28 2.35
C VAL A 152 -40.14 -2.32 2.77
N PHE A 153 -39.95 -3.03 3.89
CA PHE A 153 -40.93 -3.98 4.44
C PHE A 153 -41.46 -3.56 5.82
#